data_AF-A0A7C4ERT2-F1
#
_entry.id   AF-A0A7C4ERT2-F1
#
_cell.length_a   1.000
_cell.length_b   1.000
_cell.length_c   1.000
_cell.angle_alpha   90.00
_cell.angle_beta   90.00
_cell.angle_gamma   90.00
#
_symmetry.space_group_name_H-M   'P 1'
#
loop_
_entity.id
_entity.type
_entity.pdbx_description
1 polymer ?
#
loop_
_entity_poly.entity_id
_entity_poly.type
_entity_poly.pdbx_seq_one_letter_code
_entity_poly.pdbx_strand_id
1 'polypeptide(L)'
;MELRLLRSRTLVLGREGIPLALAHRLVKQGRYHDANLHAGYGTDSVLEEIQRREHALGTLSEEQIALRIAADFCCIWRYDYPQRVHDLCARIGGRPAPGLRLHYQICPDRRAELISYATALKGWLQEKPVEEYEEGTQSVARRVYQYLGSREPLKDMLVERTFIGLSLRALNCSFWGIDNFRPQTPLSPFHAAEIDANAVHRMTQLERLIMKDMGAQARDFLCDVGGTAEPACHFKFIRRIDILVSSIGCLRWRGNLPPKDTAVSGRRGLTKTYLDILEQYWNGQTYRFDADGARIRDELFESLGKPDDTKQWLVACLWKNISDQTTYHTYPMRQWVDFVHIGEQYLDQLESAGRST
;
A
#
# COMPACT_ATOMS: atom_id res chain seq x y z
N MET A 1 6.11 13.18 -21.46
CA MET A 1 4.77 13.12 -20.84
C MET A 1 4.88 12.81 -19.35
N GLU A 2 5.61 11.77 -18.94
CA GLU A 2 5.94 11.42 -17.54
C GLU A 2 6.65 12.53 -16.73
N LEU A 3 7.47 13.37 -17.37
CA LEU A 3 8.17 14.48 -16.71
C LEU A 3 7.30 15.71 -16.37
N ARG A 4 6.23 15.96 -17.14
CA ARG A 4 5.24 17.00 -16.77
C ARG A 4 4.38 16.53 -15.59
N LEU A 5 4.03 15.24 -15.60
CA LEU A 5 3.31 14.56 -14.52
C LEU A 5 4.07 14.63 -13.18
N LEU A 6 5.40 14.56 -13.15
CA LEU A 6 6.17 14.65 -11.90
C LEU A 6 6.17 16.05 -11.23
N ARG A 7 6.12 17.14 -12.00
CA ARG A 7 6.22 18.51 -11.46
C ARG A 7 4.92 19.05 -10.87
N SER A 8 3.77 18.81 -11.50
CA SER A 8 2.44 19.19 -10.98
C SER A 8 2.07 18.39 -9.72
N ARG A 9 2.38 17.08 -9.72
CA ARG A 9 2.21 16.17 -8.57
C ARG A 9 2.88 16.65 -7.27
N THR A 10 3.99 17.38 -7.36
CA THR A 10 4.76 17.83 -6.18
C THR A 10 4.10 18.99 -5.43
N LEU A 11 3.28 19.80 -6.10
CA LEU A 11 2.65 20.99 -5.51
C LEU A 11 1.34 20.70 -4.79
N VAL A 12 0.49 19.81 -5.33
CA VAL A 12 -0.84 19.53 -4.76
C VAL A 12 -0.82 18.36 -3.76
N LEU A 13 -0.09 17.28 -4.05
CA LEU A 13 0.09 16.14 -3.12
C LEU A 13 1.10 16.47 -2.01
N GLY A 14 1.90 17.53 -2.24
CA GLY A 14 3.02 17.97 -1.43
C GLY A 14 2.69 18.67 -0.11
N ARG A 15 1.42 18.82 0.27
CA ARG A 15 1.05 19.52 1.52
C ARG A 15 -0.14 18.92 2.24
N GLU A 16 -1.12 18.40 1.52
CA GLU A 16 -2.43 18.08 2.10
C GLU A 16 -2.91 16.64 1.87
N GLY A 17 -2.20 15.85 1.04
CA GLY A 17 -2.68 14.54 0.61
C GLY A 17 -3.79 14.63 -0.44
N ILE A 18 -4.47 13.52 -0.75
CA ILE A 18 -5.68 13.54 -1.62
C ILE A 18 -6.91 13.59 -0.70
N PRO A 19 -7.80 14.59 -0.83
CA PRO A 19 -8.99 14.68 0.01
C PRO A 19 -9.94 13.48 -0.19
N LEU A 20 -10.50 12.93 0.89
CA LEU A 20 -11.48 11.82 0.79
C LEU A 20 -12.76 12.21 0.02
N ALA A 21 -13.14 13.48 0.06
CA ALA A 21 -14.21 14.03 -0.78
C ALA A 21 -13.99 13.81 -2.29
N LEU A 22 -12.75 13.56 -2.73
CA LEU A 22 -12.45 13.14 -4.09
C LEU A 22 -12.91 11.71 -4.38
N ALA A 23 -12.56 10.75 -3.50
CA ALA A 23 -13.05 9.37 -3.59
C ALA A 23 -14.57 9.34 -3.51
N HIS A 24 -15.18 10.18 -2.66
CA HIS A 24 -16.63 10.28 -2.52
C HIS A 24 -17.29 10.59 -3.86
N ARG A 25 -16.74 11.53 -4.65
CA ARG A 25 -17.28 11.88 -5.98
C ARG A 25 -17.14 10.74 -6.99
N LEU A 26 -16.05 9.98 -6.92
CA LEU A 26 -15.82 8.83 -7.80
C LEU A 26 -16.74 7.65 -7.48
N VAL A 27 -17.04 7.44 -6.20
CA VAL A 27 -17.92 6.38 -5.71
C VAL A 27 -19.39 6.73 -5.91
N LYS A 28 -19.79 7.98 -5.69
CA LYS A 28 -21.17 8.48 -5.94
C LYS A 28 -21.62 8.37 -7.40
N GLN A 29 -20.70 8.28 -8.36
CA GLN A 29 -21.02 8.08 -9.78
C GLN A 29 -21.22 6.61 -10.18
N GLY A 30 -21.24 5.67 -9.21
CA GLY A 30 -21.62 4.27 -9.40
C GLY A 30 -20.64 3.39 -10.17
N ARG A 31 -19.68 3.97 -10.91
CA ARG A 31 -18.78 3.21 -11.80
C ARG A 31 -17.77 2.32 -11.09
N TYR A 32 -17.39 2.65 -9.85
CA TYR A 32 -16.32 1.97 -9.12
C TYR A 32 -16.81 0.97 -8.07
N HIS A 33 -17.97 1.27 -7.48
CA HIS A 33 -18.59 0.49 -6.41
C HIS A 33 -18.91 -0.93 -6.85
N ASP A 34 -19.70 -1.02 -7.93
CA ASP A 34 -20.15 -2.29 -8.48
C ASP A 34 -19.00 -3.02 -9.17
N ALA A 35 -18.08 -2.30 -9.83
CA ALA A 35 -16.95 -2.89 -10.53
C ALA A 35 -15.95 -3.60 -9.59
N ASN A 36 -15.72 -3.09 -8.38
CA ASN A 36 -14.85 -3.73 -7.39
C ASN A 36 -15.47 -5.03 -6.85
N LEU A 37 -16.80 -5.09 -6.73
CA LEU A 37 -17.53 -6.26 -6.24
C LEU A 37 -17.86 -7.28 -7.35
N HIS A 38 -17.89 -6.83 -8.61
CA HIS A 38 -18.09 -7.65 -9.81
C HIS A 38 -16.81 -8.30 -10.36
N ALA A 39 -15.70 -8.30 -9.62
CA ALA A 39 -14.45 -8.91 -10.08
C ALA A 39 -14.50 -10.45 -10.25
N GLY A 40 -15.67 -11.09 -10.05
CA GLY A 40 -15.93 -12.52 -10.23
C GLY A 40 -17.02 -12.82 -11.27
N TYR A 41 -16.91 -13.97 -11.93
CA TYR A 41 -17.85 -14.47 -12.95
C TYR A 41 -19.18 -14.92 -12.32
N GLY A 42 -20.30 -14.26 -12.64
CA GLY A 42 -21.67 -14.74 -12.36
C GLY A 42 -22.49 -13.88 -11.39
N THR A 43 -23.75 -14.27 -11.18
CA THR A 43 -24.65 -13.68 -10.18
C THR A 43 -24.16 -13.99 -8.77
N ASP A 44 -23.91 -12.96 -7.96
CA ASP A 44 -23.39 -13.08 -6.60
C ASP A 44 -24.47 -12.71 -5.60
N SER A 45 -25.12 -13.72 -5.01
CA SER A 45 -26.23 -13.51 -4.05
C SER A 45 -25.82 -12.70 -2.80
N VAL A 46 -24.53 -12.70 -2.43
CA VAL A 46 -24.04 -11.88 -1.30
C VAL A 46 -23.93 -10.42 -1.72
N LEU A 47 -23.53 -10.15 -2.96
CA LEU A 47 -23.53 -8.79 -3.48
C LEU A 47 -24.94 -8.23 -3.57
N GLU A 48 -25.91 -9.02 -4.05
CA GLU A 48 -27.33 -8.63 -4.10
C GLU A 48 -27.88 -8.31 -2.70
N GLU A 49 -27.50 -9.08 -1.68
CA GLU A 49 -27.82 -8.81 -0.28
C GLU A 49 -27.23 -7.48 0.21
N ILE A 50 -25.94 -7.25 -0.07
CA ILE A 50 -25.25 -6.00 0.31
C ILE A 50 -25.92 -4.79 -0.34
N GLN A 51 -26.23 -4.88 -1.64
CA GLN A 51 -26.91 -3.80 -2.39
C GLN A 51 -28.33 -3.56 -1.87
N ARG A 52 -29.08 -4.63 -1.52
CA ARG A 52 -30.42 -4.49 -0.93
C ARG A 52 -30.38 -3.81 0.43
N ARG A 53 -29.41 -4.15 1.27
CA ARG A 53 -29.19 -3.48 2.57
C ARG A 53 -28.80 -2.02 2.39
N GLU A 54 -27.91 -1.72 1.45
CA GLU A 54 -27.53 -0.35 1.10
C GLU A 54 -28.75 0.47 0.69
N HIS A 55 -29.61 -0.08 -0.17
CA HIS A 55 -30.83 0.58 -0.60
C HIS A 55 -31.80 0.85 0.56
N ALA A 56 -31.92 -0.10 1.51
CA ALA A 56 -32.77 0.04 2.68
C ALA A 56 -32.30 1.16 3.65
N LEU A 57 -31.00 1.49 3.65
CA LEU A 57 -30.46 2.61 4.44
C LEU A 57 -30.82 3.99 3.84
N GLY A 58 -31.30 4.04 2.60
CA GLY A 58 -31.68 5.29 1.94
C GLY A 58 -30.47 6.14 1.54
N THR A 59 -30.50 7.43 1.87
CA THR A 59 -29.38 8.33 1.55
C THR A 59 -28.27 8.21 2.58
N LEU A 60 -27.10 7.74 2.15
CA LEU A 60 -25.93 7.59 3.02
C LEU A 60 -25.33 8.94 3.41
N SER A 61 -24.91 9.06 4.67
CA SER A 61 -24.11 10.18 5.18
C SER A 61 -22.68 10.17 4.59
N GLU A 62 -21.97 11.29 4.67
CA GLU A 62 -20.58 11.35 4.21
C GLU A 62 -19.67 10.39 4.97
N GLU A 63 -19.92 10.20 6.27
CA GLU A 63 -19.18 9.25 7.11
C GLU A 63 -19.46 7.80 6.70
N GLN A 64 -20.72 7.45 6.42
CA GLN A 64 -21.07 6.11 5.94
C GLN A 64 -20.40 5.80 4.59
N ILE A 65 -20.36 6.79 3.68
CA ILE A 65 -19.65 6.67 2.39
C ILE A 65 -18.15 6.49 2.63
N ALA A 66 -17.55 7.26 3.53
CA ALA A 66 -16.13 7.14 3.88
C ALA A 66 -15.75 5.76 4.42
N LEU A 67 -16.55 5.24 5.36
CA LEU A 67 -16.35 3.92 5.96
C LEU A 67 -16.54 2.81 4.92
N ARG A 68 -17.53 2.94 4.05
CA ARG A 68 -17.75 2.00 2.96
C ARG A 68 -16.57 1.92 2.01
N ILE A 69 -16.08 3.08 1.55
CA ILE A 69 -14.88 3.16 0.71
C ILE A 69 -13.71 2.47 1.40
N ALA A 70 -13.50 2.74 2.69
CA ALA A 70 -12.40 2.17 3.41
C ALA A 70 -12.48 0.64 3.58
N ALA A 71 -13.70 0.10 3.69
CA ALA A 71 -13.96 -1.33 3.66
C ALA A 71 -13.61 -1.94 2.29
N ASP A 72 -14.03 -1.30 1.19
CA ASP A 72 -13.77 -1.76 -0.18
C ASP A 72 -12.28 -1.67 -0.57
N PHE A 73 -11.51 -0.79 0.07
CA PHE A 73 -10.05 -0.69 -0.13
C PHE A 73 -9.21 -1.40 0.96
N CYS A 74 -9.82 -2.22 1.81
CA CYS A 74 -9.11 -3.01 2.81
C CYS A 74 -8.32 -4.18 2.15
N CYS A 75 -7.05 -3.94 1.86
CA CYS A 75 -6.23 -4.89 1.12
C CYS A 75 -5.46 -5.88 2.03
N ILE A 76 -5.65 -7.19 1.82
CA ILE A 76 -5.01 -8.27 2.61
C ILE A 76 -3.49 -8.37 2.38
N TRP A 77 -3.00 -7.77 1.28
CA TRP A 77 -1.58 -7.76 0.90
C TRP A 77 -0.80 -6.64 1.57
N ARG A 78 -1.46 -5.76 2.33
CA ARG A 78 -0.78 -4.66 3.01
C ARG A 78 0.09 -5.12 4.18
N TYR A 79 1.10 -4.32 4.51
CA TYR A 79 1.99 -4.56 5.66
C TYR A 79 1.27 -4.40 7.01
N ASP A 80 0.23 -3.58 7.08
CA ASP A 80 -0.58 -3.30 8.28
C ASP A 80 -1.81 -4.23 8.42
N TYR A 81 -1.91 -5.27 7.59
CA TYR A 81 -2.89 -6.35 7.78
C TYR A 81 -2.35 -7.38 8.81
N PRO A 82 -3.15 -7.81 9.80
CA PRO A 82 -4.61 -7.61 9.93
C PRO A 82 -5.05 -6.43 10.79
N GLN A 83 -4.14 -5.65 11.39
CA GLN A 83 -4.47 -4.52 12.28
C GLN A 83 -5.50 -3.56 11.66
N ARG A 84 -5.45 -3.36 10.36
CA ARG A 84 -6.43 -2.55 9.63
C ARG A 84 -7.90 -3.01 9.80
N VAL A 85 -8.15 -4.30 9.94
CA VAL A 85 -9.51 -4.82 10.19
C VAL A 85 -10.00 -4.32 11.55
N HIS A 86 -9.14 -4.37 12.57
CA HIS A 86 -9.43 -3.80 13.89
C HIS A 86 -9.70 -2.30 13.82
N ASP A 87 -8.85 -1.54 13.13
CA ASP A 87 -9.01 -0.09 13.00
C ASP A 87 -10.34 0.27 12.29
N LEU A 88 -10.72 -0.49 11.26
CA LEU A 88 -11.99 -0.34 10.57
C LEU A 88 -13.19 -0.71 11.45
N CYS A 89 -13.12 -1.83 12.16
CA CYS A 89 -14.16 -2.27 13.10
C CYS A 89 -14.38 -1.27 14.23
N ALA A 90 -13.30 -0.70 14.79
CA ALA A 90 -13.39 0.35 15.79
C ALA A 90 -14.08 1.61 15.23
N ARG A 91 -13.72 2.05 14.02
CA ARG A 91 -14.36 3.18 13.33
C ARG A 91 -15.84 2.92 13.04
N ILE A 92 -16.20 1.74 12.53
CA ILE A 92 -17.59 1.33 12.32
C ILE A 92 -18.38 1.33 13.64
N GLY A 93 -17.73 0.96 14.75
CA GLY A 93 -18.31 1.03 16.09
C GLY A 93 -18.35 2.44 16.70
N GLY A 94 -17.91 3.48 16.00
CA GLY A 94 -17.93 4.87 16.45
C GLY A 94 -16.73 5.28 17.30
N ARG A 95 -15.68 4.46 17.40
CA ARG A 95 -14.43 4.80 18.10
C ARG A 95 -13.46 5.51 17.14
N PRO A 96 -12.71 6.53 17.59
CA PRO A 96 -11.64 7.11 16.79
C PRO A 96 -10.55 6.07 16.53
N ALA A 97 -10.19 5.86 15.26
CA ALA A 97 -9.09 4.97 14.87
C ALA A 97 -8.13 5.69 13.92
N PRO A 98 -6.86 5.24 13.82
CA PRO A 98 -5.86 5.82 12.91
C PRO A 98 -6.42 5.99 11.49
N GLY A 99 -5.99 7.04 10.80
CA GLY A 99 -6.48 7.37 9.46
C GLY A 99 -6.41 6.18 8.49
N LEU A 100 -7.49 5.96 7.75
CA LEU A 100 -7.64 4.96 6.70
C LEU A 100 -6.70 5.28 5.54
N ARG A 101 -5.82 4.33 5.20
CA ARG A 101 -4.83 4.48 4.13
C ARG A 101 -5.15 3.58 2.95
N LEU A 102 -5.42 4.09 1.77
CA LEU A 102 -5.75 3.22 0.62
C LEU A 102 -4.50 2.52 0.07
N HIS A 103 -4.70 1.61 -0.88
CA HIS A 103 -3.60 0.92 -1.56
C HIS A 103 -2.52 1.90 -2.07
N TYR A 104 -1.25 1.47 -2.17
CA TYR A 104 -0.07 2.33 -2.42
C TYR A 104 0.27 3.35 -1.33
N GLN A 105 -0.51 3.48 -0.26
CA GLN A 105 -0.18 4.40 0.84
C GLN A 105 0.45 3.67 2.01
N ILE A 106 1.44 4.32 2.61
CA ILE A 106 2.20 3.79 3.74
C ILE A 106 2.12 4.77 4.93
N CYS A 107 2.30 4.25 6.13
CA CYS A 107 2.36 5.05 7.35
C CYS A 107 3.70 5.81 7.43
N PRO A 108 3.79 6.87 8.27
CA PRO A 108 5.03 7.60 8.47
C PRO A 108 6.22 6.71 8.82
N ASP A 109 6.04 5.70 9.68
CA ASP A 109 7.12 4.79 10.07
C ASP A 109 7.63 3.97 8.89
N ARG A 110 6.72 3.40 8.10
CA ARG A 110 7.06 2.63 6.90
C ARG A 110 7.75 3.51 5.85
N ARG A 111 7.37 4.78 5.77
CA ARG A 111 8.03 5.76 4.91
C ARG A 111 9.43 6.11 5.41
N ALA A 112 9.60 6.34 6.71
CA ALA A 112 10.89 6.59 7.33
C ALA A 112 11.86 5.42 7.12
N GLU A 113 11.35 4.19 7.18
CA GLU A 113 12.10 2.98 6.83
C GLU A 113 12.58 3.02 5.37
N LEU A 114 11.71 3.36 4.41
CA LEU A 114 12.09 3.48 2.99
C LEU A 114 13.10 4.60 2.72
N ILE A 115 12.93 5.77 3.36
CA ILE A 115 13.89 6.88 3.33
C ILE A 115 15.24 6.37 3.84
N SER A 116 15.26 5.66 4.97
CA SER A 116 16.48 5.09 5.55
C SER A 116 17.19 4.13 4.60
N TYR A 117 16.45 3.30 3.84
CA TYR A 117 17.04 2.46 2.80
C TYR A 117 17.68 3.27 1.67
N ALA A 118 16.99 4.27 1.13
CA ALA A 118 17.54 5.10 0.06
C ALA A 118 18.78 5.88 0.54
N THR A 119 18.74 6.46 1.74
CA THR A 119 19.86 7.17 2.35
C THR A 119 21.04 6.24 2.63
N ALA A 120 20.78 5.02 3.08
CA ALA A 120 21.82 4.00 3.26
C ALA A 120 22.51 3.64 1.94
N LEU A 121 21.74 3.36 0.88
CA LEU A 121 22.30 3.04 -0.45
C LEU A 121 23.12 4.21 -1.01
N LYS A 122 22.62 5.44 -0.88
CA LYS A 122 23.34 6.64 -1.33
C LYS A 122 24.64 6.82 -0.57
N GLY A 123 24.62 6.69 0.76
CA GLY A 123 25.86 6.85 1.53
C GLY A 123 26.84 5.70 1.30
N TRP A 124 26.39 4.46 0.99
CA TRP A 124 27.31 3.38 0.63
C TRP A 124 28.09 3.72 -0.66
N LEU A 125 27.42 4.32 -1.66
CA LEU A 125 28.08 4.82 -2.88
C LEU A 125 29.08 5.97 -2.60
N GLN A 126 28.86 6.72 -1.52
CA GLN A 126 29.67 7.85 -1.08
C GLN A 126 30.70 7.47 -0.01
N GLU A 127 30.77 6.19 0.39
CA GLU A 127 31.64 5.70 1.48
C GLU A 127 31.40 6.40 2.82
N LYS A 128 30.15 6.83 3.05
CA LYS A 128 29.76 7.50 4.29
C LYS A 128 29.84 6.52 5.48
N PRO A 129 30.53 6.84 6.58
CA PRO A 129 30.51 6.03 7.79
C PRO A 129 29.09 5.88 8.36
N VAL A 130 28.77 4.70 8.92
CA VAL A 130 27.46 4.40 9.52
C VAL A 130 27.15 5.34 10.69
N GLU A 131 28.19 5.73 11.44
CA GLU A 131 28.12 6.56 12.63
C GLU A 131 27.65 7.99 12.31
N GLU A 132 27.81 8.43 11.07
CA GLU A 132 27.39 9.74 10.59
C GLU A 132 25.90 9.81 10.17
N TYR A 133 25.17 8.70 10.31
CA TYR A 133 23.72 8.69 10.10
C TYR A 133 22.97 9.01 11.40
N GLU A 134 21.78 9.60 11.27
CA GLU A 134 20.83 9.74 12.37
C GLU A 134 20.52 8.36 12.98
N GLU A 135 20.31 8.33 14.31
CA GLU A 135 20.14 7.09 15.08
C GLU A 135 19.09 6.13 14.47
N GLY A 136 17.97 6.68 14.00
CA GLY A 136 16.90 5.92 13.34
C GLY A 136 17.29 5.26 12.01
N THR A 137 18.31 5.79 11.31
CA THR A 137 18.81 5.25 10.03
C THR A 137 20.00 4.32 10.21
N GLN A 138 20.74 4.41 11.33
CA GLN A 138 21.94 3.60 11.55
C GLN A 138 21.69 2.10 11.45
N SER A 139 20.56 1.60 11.98
CA SER A 139 20.21 0.17 11.92
C SER A 139 20.05 -0.32 10.48
N VAL A 140 19.37 0.47 9.64
CA VAL A 140 19.19 0.19 8.21
C VAL A 140 20.52 0.30 7.46
N ALA A 141 21.33 1.33 7.75
CA ALA A 141 22.64 1.52 7.15
C ALA A 141 23.58 0.34 7.42
N ARG A 142 23.71 -0.10 8.69
CA ARG A 142 24.50 -1.29 9.06
C ARG A 142 24.09 -2.51 8.25
N ARG A 143 22.77 -2.79 8.17
CA ARG A 143 22.23 -3.92 7.42
C ARG A 143 22.55 -3.82 5.93
N VAL A 144 22.33 -2.66 5.31
CA VAL A 144 22.62 -2.43 3.88
C VAL A 144 24.12 -2.62 3.60
N TYR A 145 25.00 -2.05 4.41
CA TYR A 145 26.45 -2.12 4.22
C TYR A 145 26.96 -3.55 4.40
N GLN A 146 26.45 -4.26 5.41
CA GLN A 146 26.75 -5.68 5.62
C GLN A 146 26.31 -6.54 4.44
N TYR A 147 25.14 -6.26 3.87
CA TYR A 147 24.62 -7.00 2.73
C TYR A 147 25.38 -6.72 1.44
N LEU A 148 25.78 -5.47 1.18
CA LEU A 148 26.50 -5.08 -0.03
C LEU A 148 27.98 -5.50 0.02
N GLY A 149 28.59 -5.50 1.21
CA GLY A 149 29.98 -5.84 1.40
C GLY A 149 30.92 -4.86 0.68
N SER A 150 32.02 -5.39 0.13
CA SER A 150 33.03 -4.60 -0.58
C SER A 150 32.49 -4.03 -1.89
N ARG A 151 32.96 -2.83 -2.23
CA ARG A 151 32.63 -2.14 -3.48
C ARG A 151 33.27 -2.82 -4.69
N GLU A 152 32.49 -2.88 -5.76
CA GLU A 152 32.90 -3.36 -7.07
C GLU A 152 32.15 -2.53 -8.13
N PRO A 153 32.73 -2.26 -9.32
CA PRO A 153 32.10 -1.38 -10.31
C PRO A 153 30.66 -1.80 -10.70
N LEU A 154 30.41 -3.10 -10.83
CA LEU A 154 29.08 -3.62 -11.11
C LEU A 154 28.10 -3.40 -9.95
N LYS A 155 28.56 -3.58 -8.70
CA LYS A 155 27.74 -3.30 -7.50
C LYS A 155 27.39 -1.83 -7.42
N ASP A 156 28.33 -0.93 -7.71
CA ASP A 156 28.06 0.51 -7.74
C ASP A 156 26.93 0.85 -8.70
N MET A 157 26.96 0.32 -9.92
CA MET A 157 25.88 0.53 -10.89
C MET A 157 24.53 -0.03 -10.42
N LEU A 158 24.53 -1.23 -9.85
CA LEU A 158 23.33 -1.89 -9.34
C LEU A 158 22.73 -1.15 -8.12
N VAL A 159 23.58 -0.67 -7.21
CA VAL A 159 23.18 0.12 -6.04
C VAL A 159 22.64 1.48 -6.46
N GLU A 160 23.31 2.17 -7.38
CA GLU A 160 22.85 3.47 -7.90
C GLU A 160 21.48 3.34 -8.57
N ARG A 161 21.31 2.31 -9.41
CA ARG A 161 20.02 2.02 -10.05
C ARG A 161 18.94 1.78 -9.01
N THR A 162 19.23 0.96 -7.99
CA THR A 162 18.29 0.63 -6.91
C THR A 162 17.89 1.86 -6.10
N PHE A 163 18.87 2.71 -5.76
CA PHE A 163 18.66 3.98 -5.08
C PHE A 163 17.73 4.90 -5.87
N ILE A 164 17.97 5.07 -7.19
CA ILE A 164 17.11 5.87 -8.06
C ILE A 164 15.69 5.29 -8.10
N GLY A 165 15.56 3.97 -8.29
CA GLY A 165 14.26 3.29 -8.34
C GLY A 165 13.43 3.45 -7.05
N LEU A 166 14.05 3.27 -5.87
CA LEU A 166 13.39 3.48 -4.59
C LEU A 166 12.98 4.94 -4.38
N SER A 167 13.86 5.87 -4.75
CA SER A 167 13.58 7.30 -4.62
C SER A 167 12.40 7.74 -5.49
N LEU A 168 12.34 7.27 -6.75
CA LEU A 168 11.27 7.59 -7.69
C LEU A 168 9.90 7.01 -7.26
N ARG A 169 9.88 5.86 -6.58
CA ARG A 169 8.65 5.15 -6.20
C ARG A 169 8.03 5.62 -4.89
N ALA A 170 8.80 6.25 -4.00
CA ALA A 170 8.29 6.75 -2.72
C ALA A 170 7.16 7.78 -2.88
N LEU A 171 7.11 8.45 -4.04
CA LEU A 171 6.15 9.50 -4.39
C LEU A 171 4.68 9.10 -4.49
N ASN A 172 4.34 7.82 -4.68
CA ASN A 172 2.93 7.45 -4.88
C ASN A 172 2.15 7.25 -3.55
N CYS A 173 2.77 7.55 -2.41
CA CYS A 173 2.21 7.32 -1.09
C CYS A 173 1.45 8.54 -0.54
N SER A 174 0.49 9.09 -1.28
CA SER A 174 -0.33 10.22 -0.82
C SER A 174 -1.29 9.79 0.29
N PHE A 175 -1.24 10.42 1.47
CA PHE A 175 -2.19 10.16 2.56
C PHE A 175 -3.60 10.66 2.21
N TRP A 176 -4.63 9.95 2.68
CA TRP A 176 -6.02 10.41 2.65
C TRP A 176 -6.45 10.69 4.08
N GLY A 177 -6.82 11.93 4.38
CA GLY A 177 -7.56 12.24 5.60
C GLY A 177 -9.03 11.88 5.38
N ILE A 178 -9.62 11.05 6.25
CA ILE A 178 -11.08 10.81 6.25
C ILE A 178 -11.85 12.02 6.69
N ASP A 179 -11.18 12.83 7.48
CA ASP A 179 -11.72 14.05 8.01
C ASP A 179 -10.86 15.15 7.41
N ASN A 180 -11.42 16.35 7.20
CA ASN A 180 -10.68 17.56 6.82
C ASN A 180 -9.55 17.95 7.82
N PHE A 181 -9.16 17.04 8.71
CA PHE A 181 -7.96 17.11 9.52
C PHE A 181 -6.75 17.07 8.60
N ARG A 182 -6.01 18.19 8.64
CA ARG A 182 -4.63 18.22 8.17
C ARG A 182 -3.89 17.00 8.73
N PRO A 183 -3.05 16.33 7.93
CA PRO A 183 -2.25 15.23 8.43
C PRO A 183 -1.50 15.70 9.68
N GLN A 184 -1.72 15.02 10.81
CA GLN A 184 -1.04 15.33 12.07
C GLN A 184 0.47 15.10 11.96
N THR A 185 0.91 14.39 10.92
CA THR A 185 2.31 14.14 10.61
C THR A 185 2.72 14.90 9.34
N PRO A 186 3.85 15.64 9.35
CA PRO A 186 4.37 16.27 8.14
C PRO A 186 4.51 15.28 6.99
N LEU A 187 3.93 15.61 5.84
CA LEU A 187 4.02 14.79 4.63
C LEU A 187 5.34 15.01 3.87
N SER A 188 6.24 15.87 4.32
CA SER A 188 7.60 16.04 3.76
C SER A 188 8.60 15.09 4.43
N PRO A 189 9.65 14.56 3.74
CA PRO A 189 9.99 14.71 2.31
C PRO A 189 9.27 13.70 1.39
N PHE A 190 8.53 14.14 0.37
CA PHE A 190 7.65 13.28 -0.46
C PHE A 190 8.35 12.12 -1.17
N HIS A 191 9.68 12.18 -1.23
CA HIS A 191 10.54 11.16 -1.81
C HIS A 191 11.45 10.56 -0.74
N ALA A 192 12.00 9.38 -1.04
CA ALA A 192 13.03 8.80 -0.20
C ALA A 192 14.31 9.68 -0.15
N ALA A 193 14.56 10.46 -1.21
CA ALA A 193 15.62 11.46 -1.32
C ALA A 193 15.25 12.47 -2.43
N GLU A 194 15.90 13.65 -2.46
CA GLU A 194 15.83 14.53 -3.63
C GLU A 194 16.40 13.83 -4.87
N ILE A 195 15.68 13.93 -5.98
CA ILE A 195 16.00 13.24 -7.23
C ILE A 195 16.35 14.28 -8.27
N ASP A 196 17.50 14.10 -8.93
CA ASP A 196 17.90 14.90 -10.08
C ASP A 196 16.84 14.78 -11.20
N ALA A 197 16.56 15.89 -11.89
CA ALA A 197 15.68 15.91 -13.07
C ALA A 197 16.09 14.89 -14.14
N ASN A 198 17.36 14.49 -14.18
CA ASN A 198 17.91 13.51 -15.12
C ASN A 198 17.95 12.07 -14.59
N ALA A 199 17.44 11.79 -13.39
CA ALA A 199 17.56 10.47 -12.77
C ALA A 199 16.94 9.34 -13.59
N VAL A 200 15.83 9.59 -14.29
CA VAL A 200 15.21 8.61 -15.19
C VAL A 200 16.14 8.26 -16.35
N HIS A 201 16.77 9.28 -16.94
CA HIS A 201 17.76 9.06 -18.01
C HIS A 201 18.96 8.28 -17.49
N ARG A 202 19.47 8.64 -16.30
CA ARG A 202 20.56 7.92 -15.64
C ARG A 202 20.20 6.46 -15.37
N MET A 203 18.99 6.19 -14.89
CA MET A 203 18.49 4.83 -14.66
C MET A 203 18.52 3.99 -15.94
N THR A 204 18.04 4.54 -17.07
CA THR A 204 18.08 3.85 -18.37
C THR A 204 19.52 3.60 -18.84
N GLN A 205 20.44 4.53 -18.60
CA GLN A 205 21.86 4.32 -18.92
C GLN A 205 22.47 3.19 -18.09
N LEU A 206 22.22 3.19 -16.77
CA LEU A 206 22.68 2.14 -15.86
C LEU A 206 22.15 0.77 -16.27
N GLU A 207 20.86 0.65 -16.60
CA GLU A 207 20.24 -0.60 -17.07
C GLU A 207 20.95 -1.15 -18.31
N ARG A 208 21.30 -0.31 -19.28
CA ARG A 208 22.06 -0.73 -20.47
C ARG A 208 23.47 -1.23 -20.12
N LEU A 209 24.16 -0.54 -19.22
CA LEU A 209 25.51 -0.92 -18.79
C LEU A 209 25.49 -2.25 -18.01
N ILE A 210 24.55 -2.41 -17.09
CA ILE A 210 24.35 -3.63 -16.31
C ILE A 210 23.99 -4.81 -17.22
N MET A 211 23.09 -4.60 -18.19
CA MET A 211 22.74 -5.64 -19.18
C MET A 211 23.94 -6.04 -20.05
N LYS A 212 24.83 -5.08 -20.37
CA LYS A 212 26.06 -5.37 -21.12
C LYS A 212 27.02 -6.25 -20.30
N ASP A 213 27.11 -6.03 -18.99
CA ASP A 213 28.06 -6.72 -18.11
C ASP A 213 27.55 -8.10 -17.66
N MET A 214 26.28 -8.21 -17.27
CA MET A 214 25.71 -9.46 -16.72
C MET A 214 24.90 -10.28 -17.74
N GLY A 215 24.65 -9.75 -18.94
CA GLY A 215 23.82 -10.41 -19.95
C GLY A 215 22.40 -10.71 -19.46
N ALA A 216 21.93 -11.95 -19.66
CA ALA A 216 20.57 -12.35 -19.27
C ALA A 216 20.32 -12.31 -17.76
N GLN A 217 21.37 -12.46 -16.93
CA GLN A 217 21.26 -12.46 -15.47
C GLN A 217 20.92 -11.08 -14.91
N ALA A 218 21.22 -10.00 -15.64
CA ALA A 218 20.84 -8.64 -15.25
C ALA A 218 19.34 -8.52 -14.99
N ARG A 219 18.49 -9.28 -15.70
CA ARG A 219 17.04 -9.21 -15.53
C ARG A 219 16.60 -9.46 -14.10
N ASP A 220 17.24 -10.37 -13.38
CA ASP A 220 16.87 -10.67 -11.99
C ASP A 220 17.12 -9.48 -11.04
N PHE A 221 18.09 -8.62 -11.37
CA PHE A 221 18.45 -7.43 -10.59
C PHE A 221 17.76 -6.16 -11.08
N LEU A 222 17.49 -6.08 -12.38
CA LEU A 222 16.80 -4.97 -13.03
C LEU A 222 15.29 -5.11 -12.95
N CYS A 223 14.77 -6.32 -12.70
CA CYS A 223 13.43 -6.51 -12.16
C CYS A 223 13.35 -5.62 -10.94
N ASP A 224 12.55 -4.55 -11.03
CA ASP A 224 12.43 -3.61 -9.93
C ASP A 224 12.20 -4.37 -8.64
N VAL A 225 12.88 -3.96 -7.56
CA VAL A 225 12.37 -4.30 -6.25
C VAL A 225 10.93 -3.81 -6.19
N GLY A 226 10.03 -4.79 -6.24
CA GLY A 226 8.65 -4.63 -6.67
C GLY A 226 8.53 -4.16 -8.12
N GLY A 227 8.60 -5.03 -9.14
CA GLY A 227 8.16 -4.71 -10.52
C GLY A 227 6.76 -4.09 -10.60
N THR A 228 6.15 -4.04 -11.77
CA THR A 228 4.73 -3.65 -11.94
C THR A 228 3.73 -4.37 -11.03
N ALA A 229 4.15 -5.40 -10.27
CA ALA A 229 3.29 -6.27 -9.47
C ALA A 229 3.18 -5.96 -7.96
N GLU A 230 4.10 -5.23 -7.30
CA GLU A 230 4.03 -5.07 -5.83
C GLU A 230 4.38 -3.65 -5.32
N PRO A 231 3.40 -2.88 -4.82
CA PRO A 231 3.62 -1.53 -4.29
C PRO A 231 4.32 -1.48 -2.93
N ALA A 232 4.81 -0.28 -2.55
CA ALA A 232 5.45 -0.02 -1.25
C ALA A 232 4.58 -0.40 -0.03
N CYS A 233 3.25 -0.38 -0.18
CA CYS A 233 2.33 -0.82 0.86
C CYS A 233 2.25 -2.35 1.00
N HIS A 234 2.87 -3.14 0.11
CA HIS A 234 2.84 -4.59 0.20
C HIS A 234 3.69 -5.08 1.39
N PHE A 235 3.20 -6.08 2.11
CA PHE A 235 3.93 -6.67 3.25
C PHE A 235 5.31 -7.24 2.91
N LYS A 236 5.53 -7.71 1.68
CA LYS A 236 6.81 -8.27 1.22
C LYS A 236 7.79 -7.22 0.75
N PHE A 237 7.38 -5.95 0.63
CA PHE A 237 8.16 -4.94 -0.08
C PHE A 237 9.57 -4.75 0.51
N ILE A 238 9.69 -4.49 1.81
CA ILE A 238 11.00 -4.34 2.48
C ILE A 238 11.84 -5.61 2.39
N ARG A 239 11.23 -6.78 2.59
CA ARG A 239 11.92 -8.07 2.44
C ARG A 239 12.50 -8.25 1.02
N ARG A 240 11.82 -7.74 -0.02
CA ARG A 240 12.35 -7.74 -1.38
C ARG A 240 13.53 -6.77 -1.54
N ILE A 241 13.51 -5.61 -0.87
CA ILE A 241 14.68 -4.73 -0.82
C ILE A 241 15.87 -5.49 -0.22
N ASP A 242 15.69 -6.15 0.92
CA ASP A 242 16.76 -6.94 1.55
C ASP A 242 17.30 -8.05 0.62
N ILE A 243 16.42 -8.76 -0.08
CA ILE A 243 16.82 -9.77 -1.07
C ILE A 243 17.63 -9.15 -2.20
N LEU A 244 17.20 -8.01 -2.75
CA LEU A 244 17.96 -7.35 -3.82
C LEU A 244 19.31 -6.88 -3.31
N VAL A 245 19.35 -6.12 -2.20
CA VAL A 245 20.59 -5.56 -1.66
C VAL A 245 21.59 -6.68 -1.33
N SER A 246 21.13 -7.76 -0.70
CA SER A 246 22.00 -8.92 -0.43
C SER A 246 22.37 -9.72 -1.67
N SER A 247 21.55 -9.72 -2.72
CA SER A 247 21.90 -10.33 -4.02
C SER A 247 22.95 -9.50 -4.75
N ILE A 248 22.87 -8.17 -4.67
CA ILE A 248 23.86 -7.25 -5.24
C ILE A 248 25.21 -7.50 -4.56
N GLY A 249 25.25 -7.60 -3.23
CA GLY A 249 26.51 -7.79 -2.52
C GLY A 249 27.26 -9.08 -2.82
N CYS A 250 26.56 -10.14 -3.26
CA CYS A 250 27.19 -11.37 -3.73
C CYS A 250 27.15 -11.55 -5.26
N LEU A 251 26.66 -10.54 -6.01
CA LEU A 251 26.46 -10.57 -7.46
C LEU A 251 25.75 -11.83 -7.97
N ARG A 252 24.87 -12.39 -7.15
CA ARG A 252 24.11 -13.59 -7.46
C ARG A 252 22.69 -13.41 -6.97
N TRP A 253 21.73 -13.66 -7.85
CA TRP A 253 20.33 -13.61 -7.46
C TRP A 253 20.04 -14.65 -6.37
N ARG A 254 19.56 -14.17 -5.22
CA ARG A 254 19.18 -15.01 -4.07
C ARG A 254 17.67 -15.25 -4.00
N GLY A 255 16.92 -14.95 -5.06
CA GLY A 255 15.45 -14.88 -5.06
C GLY A 255 14.68 -16.18 -4.85
N ASN A 256 15.33 -17.24 -4.39
CA ASN A 256 14.64 -18.23 -3.58
C ASN A 256 14.32 -17.56 -2.23
N LEU A 257 13.13 -16.95 -2.16
CA LEU A 257 12.44 -16.87 -0.87
C LEU A 257 12.57 -18.28 -0.24
N PRO A 258 13.07 -18.45 1.00
CA PRO A 258 12.89 -19.73 1.68
C PRO A 258 11.42 -20.16 1.59
N PRO A 259 11.14 -21.48 1.53
CA PRO A 259 9.79 -22.00 1.34
C PRO A 259 8.83 -21.27 2.26
N LYS A 260 7.63 -20.95 1.75
CA LYS A 260 6.55 -20.21 2.44
C LYS A 260 6.68 -20.40 3.94
N ASP A 261 7.27 -19.42 4.62
CA ASP A 261 7.42 -19.47 6.06
C ASP A 261 6.02 -19.66 6.67
N THR A 262 5.94 -20.22 7.86
CA THR A 262 4.67 -20.31 8.61
C THR A 262 3.97 -18.96 8.74
N ALA A 263 4.67 -17.84 8.54
CA ALA A 263 4.10 -16.50 8.43
C ALA A 263 3.25 -16.24 7.16
N VAL A 264 3.58 -16.84 6.00
CA VAL A 264 2.80 -16.68 4.75
C VAL A 264 1.64 -17.68 4.67
N SER A 265 1.82 -18.91 5.16
CA SER A 265 0.71 -19.85 5.37
C SER A 265 -0.19 -19.41 6.54
N GLY A 266 0.40 -18.85 7.59
CA GLY A 266 -0.30 -18.27 8.74
C GLY A 266 -1.21 -17.11 8.36
N ARG A 267 -0.83 -16.27 7.39
CA ARG A 267 -1.75 -15.23 6.86
C ARG A 267 -3.03 -15.82 6.28
N ARG A 268 -2.99 -16.96 5.60
CA ARG A 268 -4.22 -17.60 5.07
C ARG A 268 -5.12 -18.11 6.18
N GLY A 269 -4.53 -18.79 7.18
CA GLY A 269 -5.27 -19.25 8.36
C GLY A 269 -5.89 -18.08 9.14
N LEU A 270 -5.09 -17.05 9.40
CA LEU A 270 -5.51 -15.83 10.05
C LEU A 270 -6.62 -15.12 9.28
N THR A 271 -6.46 -14.93 7.96
CA THR A 271 -7.49 -14.31 7.11
C THR A 271 -8.79 -15.10 7.15
N LYS A 272 -8.74 -16.44 7.15
CA LYS A 272 -9.94 -17.26 7.34
C LYS A 272 -10.59 -16.99 8.69
N THR A 273 -9.84 -16.97 9.79
CA THR A 273 -10.37 -16.62 11.12
C THR A 273 -11.09 -15.28 11.11
N TYR A 274 -10.49 -14.24 10.51
CA TYR A 274 -11.14 -12.93 10.37
C TYR A 274 -12.42 -12.99 9.52
N LEU A 275 -12.42 -13.73 8.40
CA LEU A 275 -13.62 -13.89 7.57
C LEU A 275 -14.76 -14.57 8.33
N ASP A 276 -14.48 -15.66 9.04
CA ASP A 276 -15.46 -16.39 9.84
C ASP A 276 -16.05 -15.48 10.94
N ILE A 277 -15.22 -14.68 11.62
CA ILE A 277 -15.66 -13.73 12.65
C ILE A 277 -16.52 -12.61 12.06
N LEU A 278 -16.10 -12.00 10.95
CA LEU A 278 -16.86 -10.93 10.30
C LEU A 278 -18.21 -11.46 9.80
N GLU A 279 -18.25 -12.68 9.25
CA GLU A 279 -19.49 -13.33 8.82
C GLU A 279 -20.43 -13.62 9.99
N GLN A 280 -19.90 -14.04 11.13
CA GLN A 280 -20.70 -14.18 12.35
C GLN A 280 -21.36 -12.86 12.74
N TYR A 281 -20.66 -11.73 12.59
CA TYR A 281 -21.20 -10.42 12.95
C TYR A 281 -22.31 -9.96 12.00
N TRP A 282 -22.10 -10.03 10.68
CA TRP A 282 -23.05 -9.46 9.71
C TRP A 282 -24.19 -10.41 9.32
N ASN A 283 -23.95 -11.73 9.33
CA ASN A 283 -24.90 -12.76 8.88
C ASN A 283 -25.38 -13.70 10.02
N GLY A 284 -24.87 -13.54 11.24
CA GLY A 284 -25.26 -14.37 12.39
C GLY A 284 -24.80 -15.84 12.32
N GLN A 285 -23.95 -16.18 11.35
CA GLN A 285 -23.35 -17.51 11.19
C GLN A 285 -22.57 -17.89 12.46
N THR A 286 -22.79 -19.08 13.00
CA THR A 286 -22.13 -19.50 14.24
C THR A 286 -20.90 -20.33 13.94
N TYR A 287 -19.73 -19.84 14.37
CA TYR A 287 -18.46 -20.52 14.24
C TYR A 287 -17.89 -20.93 15.60
N ARG A 288 -17.12 -22.01 15.62
CA ARG A 288 -16.31 -22.41 16.78
C ARG A 288 -14.87 -21.99 16.54
N PHE A 289 -14.34 -21.18 17.44
CA PHE A 289 -12.96 -20.73 17.41
C PHE A 289 -12.13 -21.43 18.49
N ASP A 290 -10.83 -21.55 18.26
CA ASP A 290 -9.86 -21.82 19.32
C ASP A 290 -9.70 -20.59 20.24
N ALA A 291 -8.83 -20.67 21.25
CA ALA A 291 -8.63 -19.60 22.23
C ALA A 291 -8.19 -18.28 21.58
N ASP A 292 -7.31 -18.34 20.57
CA ASP A 292 -6.82 -17.16 19.87
C ASP A 292 -7.90 -16.54 18.98
N GLY A 293 -8.64 -17.35 18.21
CA GLY A 293 -9.76 -16.86 17.40
C GLY A 293 -10.90 -16.30 18.25
N ALA A 294 -11.19 -16.90 19.41
CA ALA A 294 -12.19 -16.39 20.34
C ALA A 294 -11.80 -15.02 20.91
N ARG A 295 -10.51 -14.82 21.23
CA ARG A 295 -9.99 -13.52 21.66
C ARG A 295 -10.13 -12.47 20.55
N ILE A 296 -9.74 -12.79 19.31
CA ILE A 296 -9.90 -11.86 18.17
C ILE A 296 -11.38 -11.51 17.96
N ARG A 297 -12.27 -12.49 18.07
CA ARG A 297 -13.73 -12.27 17.96
C ARG A 297 -14.19 -11.27 19.01
N ASP A 298 -13.83 -11.49 20.27
CA ASP A 298 -14.26 -10.65 21.38
C ASP A 298 -13.74 -9.21 21.23
N GLU A 299 -12.48 -9.04 20.84
CA GLU A 299 -11.88 -7.73 20.54
C GLU A 299 -12.63 -6.99 19.41
N LEU A 300 -12.94 -7.68 18.31
CA LEU A 300 -13.66 -7.09 17.17
C LEU A 300 -15.11 -6.75 17.52
N PHE A 301 -15.80 -7.63 18.25
CA PHE A 301 -17.20 -7.43 18.64
C PHE A 301 -17.34 -6.32 19.67
N GLU A 302 -16.39 -6.22 20.61
CA GLU A 302 -16.34 -5.11 21.55
C GLU A 302 -16.10 -3.77 20.84
N SER A 303 -15.22 -3.77 19.84
CA SER A 303 -14.91 -2.59 19.02
C SER A 303 -16.09 -2.15 18.17
N LEU A 304 -16.79 -3.08 17.52
CA LEU A 304 -17.98 -2.83 16.69
C LEU A 304 -19.22 -2.44 17.52
N GLY A 305 -19.32 -2.98 18.74
CA GLY A 305 -20.50 -2.86 19.58
C GLY A 305 -21.67 -3.72 19.09
N LYS A 306 -22.89 -3.37 19.52
CA LYS A 306 -24.10 -4.11 19.10
C LYS A 306 -24.35 -3.96 17.59
N PRO A 307 -24.74 -5.04 16.89
CA PRO A 307 -25.15 -4.98 15.49
C PRO A 307 -26.38 -4.08 15.29
N ASP A 308 -26.30 -3.27 14.25
CA ASP A 308 -27.41 -2.51 13.65
C ASP A 308 -27.28 -2.59 12.11
N ASP A 309 -28.30 -2.13 11.38
CA ASP A 309 -28.36 -2.28 9.92
C ASP A 309 -27.15 -1.64 9.22
N THR A 310 -26.67 -0.48 9.70
CA THR A 310 -25.53 0.22 9.10
C THR A 310 -24.23 -0.56 9.35
N LYS A 311 -24.00 -1.01 10.58
CA LYS A 311 -22.79 -1.76 10.94
C LYS A 311 -22.75 -3.11 10.24
N GLN A 312 -23.87 -3.82 10.20
CA GLN A 312 -23.95 -5.10 9.49
C GLN A 312 -23.67 -4.91 8.00
N TRP A 313 -24.24 -3.88 7.38
CA TRP A 313 -23.95 -3.55 5.98
C TRP A 313 -22.45 -3.24 5.77
N LEU A 314 -21.84 -2.35 6.56
CA LEU A 314 -20.42 -2.02 6.45
C LEU A 314 -19.50 -3.24 6.65
N VAL A 315 -19.82 -4.10 7.63
CA VAL A 315 -19.07 -5.33 7.89
C VAL A 315 -19.23 -6.35 6.76
N ALA A 316 -20.42 -6.45 6.15
CA ALA A 316 -20.64 -7.29 4.98
C ALA A 316 -19.78 -6.84 3.78
N CYS A 317 -19.64 -5.52 3.56
CA CYS A 317 -18.78 -4.97 2.51
C CYS A 317 -17.31 -5.31 2.74
N LEU A 318 -16.83 -5.12 3.98
CA LEU A 318 -15.48 -5.47 4.39
C LEU A 318 -15.21 -6.97 4.20
N TRP A 319 -16.14 -7.81 4.66
CA TRP A 319 -16.07 -9.26 4.51
C TRP A 319 -15.97 -9.66 3.04
N LYS A 320 -16.85 -9.11 2.19
CA LYS A 320 -16.90 -9.44 0.76
C LYS A 320 -15.58 -9.11 0.07
N ASN A 321 -15.06 -7.92 0.30
CA ASN A 321 -13.80 -7.49 -0.27
C ASN A 321 -12.61 -8.39 0.14
N ILE A 322 -12.51 -8.74 1.44
CA ILE A 322 -11.45 -9.64 1.94
C ILE A 322 -11.63 -11.05 1.35
N SER A 323 -12.87 -11.53 1.27
CA SER A 323 -13.22 -12.85 0.75
C SER A 323 -12.83 -12.99 -0.72
N ASP A 324 -13.13 -11.98 -1.54
CA ASP A 324 -12.79 -11.95 -2.96
C ASP A 324 -11.27 -11.93 -3.18
N GLN A 325 -10.55 -11.07 -2.46
CA GLN A 325 -9.08 -11.02 -2.53
C GLN A 325 -8.44 -12.36 -2.11
N THR A 326 -9.06 -13.07 -1.17
CA THR A 326 -8.60 -14.39 -0.70
C THR A 326 -8.84 -15.46 -1.75
N THR A 327 -10.04 -15.47 -2.35
CA THR A 327 -10.50 -16.49 -3.30
C THR A 327 -9.82 -16.38 -4.65
N TYR A 328 -9.84 -15.19 -5.24
CA TYR A 328 -9.37 -14.97 -6.60
C TYR A 328 -7.87 -14.66 -6.65
N HIS A 329 -7.25 -14.44 -5.49
CA HIS A 329 -5.89 -13.87 -5.39
C HIS A 329 -5.72 -12.60 -6.23
N THR A 330 -6.83 -11.97 -6.60
CA THR A 330 -6.85 -10.79 -7.44
C THR A 330 -6.38 -9.65 -6.59
N TYR A 331 -5.33 -9.04 -7.10
CA TYR A 331 -4.83 -7.81 -6.58
C TYR A 331 -5.82 -6.71 -7.03
N PRO A 332 -6.29 -5.82 -6.14
CA PRO A 332 -7.09 -4.64 -6.53
C PRO A 332 -6.36 -3.69 -7.51
N MET A 333 -5.16 -4.05 -7.99
CA MET A 333 -4.22 -3.22 -8.75
C MET A 333 -4.84 -2.63 -10.01
N ARG A 334 -5.65 -3.37 -10.78
CA ARG A 334 -6.18 -2.84 -12.06
C ARG A 334 -7.13 -1.66 -11.81
N GLN A 335 -8.10 -1.85 -10.92
CA GLN A 335 -9.03 -0.82 -10.51
C GLN A 335 -8.33 0.29 -9.72
N TRP A 336 -7.27 -0.01 -8.97
CA TRP A 336 -6.49 1.02 -8.29
C TRP A 336 -5.68 1.91 -9.24
N VAL A 337 -5.05 1.34 -10.27
CA VAL A 337 -4.31 2.12 -11.28
C VAL A 337 -5.26 3.08 -12.01
N ASP A 338 -6.43 2.58 -12.38
CA ASP A 338 -7.49 3.40 -12.97
C ASP A 338 -7.97 4.49 -11.98
N PHE A 339 -8.07 4.18 -10.68
CA PHE A 339 -8.48 5.12 -9.64
C PHE A 339 -7.45 6.23 -9.40
N VAL A 340 -6.17 5.86 -9.38
CA VAL A 340 -5.05 6.82 -9.31
C VAL A 340 -5.05 7.71 -10.55
N HIS A 341 -5.24 7.14 -11.75
CA HIS A 341 -5.24 7.92 -12.99
C HIS A 341 -6.41 8.92 -13.07
N ILE A 342 -7.57 8.55 -12.52
CA ILE A 342 -8.70 9.47 -12.39
C ILE A 342 -8.41 10.57 -11.36
N GLY A 343 -7.79 10.23 -10.24
CA GLY A 343 -7.32 11.22 -9.27
C GLY A 343 -6.33 12.22 -9.89
N GLU A 344 -5.42 11.74 -10.73
CA GLU A 344 -4.48 12.56 -11.50
C GLU A 344 -5.19 13.50 -12.47
N GLN A 345 -6.15 13.00 -13.25
CA GLN A 345 -6.94 13.81 -14.19
C GLN A 345 -7.70 14.94 -13.49
N TYR A 346 -8.23 14.68 -12.29
CA TYR A 346 -8.91 15.71 -11.50
C TYR A 346 -7.94 16.79 -11.00
N LEU A 347 -6.75 16.40 -10.55
CA LEU A 347 -5.72 17.36 -10.11
C LEU A 347 -5.26 18.24 -11.27
N ASP A 348 -5.09 17.67 -12.46
CA ASP A 348 -4.75 18.41 -13.68
C ASP A 348 -5.84 19.41 -14.07
N GLN A 349 -7.12 19.07 -13.87
CA GLN A 349 -8.26 19.98 -14.08
C GLN A 349 -8.25 21.14 -13.09
N LEU A 350 -7.95 20.89 -11.81
CA LEU A 350 -7.85 21.93 -10.78
C LEU A 350 -6.69 22.89 -11.06
N GLU A 351 -5.52 22.39 -11.46
CA GLU A 351 -4.40 23.24 -11.84
C GLU A 351 -4.70 24.09 -13.08
N SER A 352 -5.45 23.54 -14.03
CA SER A 352 -5.87 24.27 -15.23
C SER A 352 -6.89 25.36 -14.91
N ALA A 353 -7.79 25.10 -13.96
CA ALA A 353 -8.77 26.08 -13.48
C ALA A 353 -8.12 27.20 -12.65
N GLY A 354 -7.13 26.89 -11.81
CA GLY A 354 -6.40 27.86 -11.00
C GLY A 354 -5.41 28.75 -11.77
N ARG A 355 -5.09 28.42 -13.03
CA ARG A 355 -4.27 29.27 -13.94
C ARG A 355 -5.11 30.22 -14.79
N SER A 356 -6.44 30.22 -14.62
CA SER A 356 -7.39 31.07 -15.36
C SER A 356 -7.87 32.31 -14.57
N THR A 357 -7.21 32.61 -13.46
CA THR A 357 -7.32 33.85 -12.67
C THR A 357 -5.95 34.49 -12.59
#